data_AF-A0AAN8ZV06-F1
#
_entry.id   AF-A0AAN8ZV06-F1
#
_cell.length_a   1.000
_cell.length_b   1.000
_cell.length_c   1.000
_cell.angle_alpha   90.00
_cell.angle_beta   90.00
_cell.angle_gamma   90.00
#
_symmetry.space_group_name_H-M   'P 1'
#
loop_
_entity.id
_entity.type
_entity.pdbx_description
1 polymer ?
#
loop_
_entity_poly.entity_id
_entity_poly.type
_entity_poly.pdbx_seq_one_letter_code
_entity_poly.pdbx_strand_id
1 'polypeptide(L)' 'PHHMASFEQVQSVETLTTECDTHRKALVQLKVAGTAEALTVTCPSIAIAESLADLIDGHCRLVNNTRTSLWNTK' A
#
# COMPACT_ATOMS: atom_id res chain seq x y z
N PRO A 1 -19.68 -6.79 0.64
CA PRO A 1 -18.25 -6.60 0.32
C PRO A 1 -18.11 -6.08 -1.12
N HIS A 2 -17.32 -5.02 -1.34
CA HIS A 2 -17.04 -4.48 -2.68
C HIS A 2 -15.58 -4.77 -3.03
N HIS A 3 -15.34 -5.49 -4.14
CA HIS A 3 -13.99 -5.80 -4.60
C HIS A 3 -13.31 -4.54 -5.15
N MET A 4 -12.10 -4.22 -4.69
CA MET A 4 -11.40 -3.00 -5.08
C MET A 4 -10.27 -3.26 -6.09
N ALA A 5 -9.44 -4.28 -5.85
CA ALA A 5 -8.31 -4.65 -6.69
C ALA A 5 -7.85 -6.08 -6.38
N SER A 6 -7.21 -6.73 -7.35
CA SER A 6 -6.51 -8.01 -7.16
C SER A 6 -5.02 -7.79 -6.91
N PHE A 7 -4.37 -8.64 -6.12
CA PHE A 7 -2.94 -8.50 -5.78
C PHE A 7 -2.02 -8.65 -7.00
N GLU A 8 -2.43 -9.43 -8.00
CA GLU A 8 -1.74 -9.58 -9.28
C GLU A 8 -1.70 -8.28 -10.10
N GLN A 9 -2.60 -7.33 -9.81
CA GLN A 9 -2.68 -6.05 -10.50
C GLN A 9 -1.92 -4.95 -9.76
N VAL A 10 -1.42 -5.18 -8.54
CA VAL A 10 -0.65 -4.19 -7.80
C VAL A 10 0.73 -4.02 -8.46
N GLN A 11 1.11 -2.77 -8.73
CA GLN A 11 2.36 -2.40 -9.40
C GLN A 11 3.37 -1.76 -8.44
N SER A 12 2.90 -1.08 -7.40
CA SER A 12 3.74 -0.53 -6.34
C SER A 12 2.95 -0.30 -5.07
N VAL A 13 3.64 -0.36 -3.93
CA VAL A 13 3.13 -0.01 -2.60
C VAL A 13 4.03 1.07 -2.01
N GLU A 14 3.43 2.16 -1.54
CA GLU A 14 4.16 3.28 -0.93
C GLU A 14 3.49 3.69 0.37
N THR A 15 4.31 4.01 1.38
CA THR A 15 3.85 4.57 2.66
C THR A 15 4.26 6.02 2.75
N LEU A 16 3.30 6.91 3.03
CA LEU A 16 3.54 8.35 3.19
C LEU A 16 3.08 8.80 4.57
N THR A 17 3.74 9.79 5.15
CA THR A 17 3.27 10.48 6.37
C THR A 17 2.79 11.88 6.03
N THR A 18 1.66 12.30 6.60
CA THR A 18 1.21 13.70 6.47
C THR A 18 1.90 14.56 7.53
N GLU A 19 2.48 15.67 7.11
CA GLU A 19 3.06 16.67 8.00
C GLU A 19 1.96 17.51 8.64
N CYS A 20 1.36 16.97 9.71
CA CYS A 20 0.45 17.72 10.58
C CYS A 20 0.83 17.44 12.03
N ASP A 21 1.29 18.48 12.72
CA ASP A 21 1.80 18.37 14.10
C ASP A 21 0.74 17.91 15.11
N THR A 22 -0.54 18.13 14.80
CA THR A 22 -1.67 17.77 15.67
C THR A 22 -2.35 16.46 15.28
N HIS A 23 -2.23 16.02 14.01
CA HIS A 23 -2.93 14.85 13.47
C HIS A 23 -2.07 14.12 12.44
N ARG A 24 -0.90 13.62 12.86
CA ARG A 24 -0.01 12.85 11.98
C ARG A 24 -0.67 11.55 11.55
N LYS A 25 -1.26 11.55 10.36
CA LYS A 25 -1.77 10.37 9.67
C LYS A 25 -0.69 9.80 8.76
N ALA A 26 -0.89 8.56 8.36
CA ALA A 26 -0.10 7.93 7.32
C ALA A 26 -1.01 7.44 6.21
N LEU A 27 -0.48 7.30 5.01
CA LEU A 27 -1.18 6.81 3.84
C LEU A 27 -0.48 5.56 3.33
N VAL A 28 -1.25 4.60 2.84
CA VAL A 28 -0.76 3.53 1.96
C VAL A 28 -1.30 3.81 0.56
N GLN A 29 -0.40 3.97 -0.41
CA GLN A 29 -0.75 4.19 -1.81
C GLN A 29 -0.41 2.97 -2.64
N LEU A 30 -1.38 2.51 -3.42
CA LEU A 30 -1.25 1.36 -4.32
C LEU A 30 -1.45 1.84 -5.75
N LYS A 31 -0.47 1.60 -6.61
CA LYS A 31 -0.68 1.68 -8.06
C LYS A 31 -1.26 0.37 -8.54
N VAL A 32 -2.39 0.41 -9.24
CA VAL A 32 -3.09 -0.77 -9.73
C VAL A 32 -3.14 -0.72 -11.26
N ALA A 33 -2.80 -1.83 -11.90
CA ALA A 33 -2.82 -1.95 -13.34
C ALA A 33 -4.24 -1.67 -13.88
N GLY A 34 -4.32 -0.78 -14.87
CA GLY A 34 -5.58 -0.38 -15.49
C GLY A 34 -6.33 0.77 -14.79
N THR A 35 -5.80 1.31 -13.68
CA THR A 35 -6.33 2.53 -13.06
C THR A 35 -5.38 3.71 -13.30
N ALA A 36 -5.96 4.89 -13.59
CA ALA A 36 -5.17 6.12 -13.74
C ALA A 36 -4.76 6.69 -12.36
N GLU A 37 -5.61 6.50 -11.36
CA GLU A 37 -5.39 6.99 -9.99
C GLU A 37 -4.92 5.88 -9.07
N ALA A 38 -4.07 6.24 -8.10
CA ALA A 38 -3.62 5.33 -7.07
C ALA A 38 -4.71 5.13 -6.01
N LEU A 39 -4.92 3.88 -5.60
CA LEU A 39 -5.78 3.59 -4.45
C LEU A 39 -5.05 4.04 -3.18
N THR A 40 -5.63 4.99 -2.46
CA THR A 40 -5.04 5.58 -1.26
C THR A 40 -5.85 5.21 -0.02
N VAL A 41 -5.18 4.62 0.98
CA VAL A 41 -5.77 4.26 2.27
C VAL A 41 -5.18 5.15 3.35
N THR A 42 -6.04 5.85 4.08
CA THR A 42 -5.61 6.67 5.22
C THR A 42 -5.58 5.84 6.50
N CYS A 43 -4.42 5.79 7.14
CA CYS A 43 -4.15 5.11 8.39
C CYS A 43 -3.96 6.14 9.53
N PRO A 44 -4.29 5.79 10.78
CA PRO A 44 -4.17 6.72 11.91
C PRO A 44 -2.72 6.89 12.39
N SER A 45 -1.78 6.05 11.96
CA SER A 45 -0.36 6.17 12.29
C SER A 45 0.50 5.46 11.23
N ILE A 46 1.80 5.78 11.21
CA ILE A 46 2.78 5.12 10.33
C ILE A 46 2.90 3.64 10.63
N ALA A 47 2.89 3.22 11.90
CA ALA A 47 2.98 1.81 12.27
C ALA A 47 1.82 0.97 11.67
N ILE A 48 0.60 1.53 11.60
CA ILE A 48 -0.53 0.85 10.96
C ILE A 48 -0.36 0.83 9.44
N ALA A 49 0.14 1.91 8.84
CA ALA A 49 0.41 1.95 7.40
C ALA A 49 1.51 0.95 6.99
N GLU A 50 2.58 0.83 7.77
CA GLU A 50 3.66 -0.15 7.56
C GLU A 50 3.15 -1.57 7.72
N SER A 51 2.35 -1.85 8.76
CA SER A 51 1.74 -3.17 8.94
C SER A 51 0.80 -3.55 7.78
N LEU A 52 0.03 -2.59 7.27
CA LEU A 52 -0.84 -2.82 6.12
C LEU A 52 -0.03 -3.01 4.83
N ALA A 53 1.01 -2.22 4.62
CA ALA A 53 1.89 -2.33 3.46
C ALA A 53 2.66 -3.66 3.44
N ASP A 54 3.15 -4.13 4.58
CA ASP A 54 3.79 -5.45 4.72
C ASP A 54 2.83 -6.59 4.35
N LEU A 55 1.59 -6.53 4.84
CA LEU A 55 0.56 -7.53 4.50
C LEU A 55 0.29 -7.55 3.00
N ILE A 56 0.08 -6.37 2.39
CA ILE A 56 -0.19 -6.26 0.95
C ILE A 56 1.02 -6.77 0.14
N ASP A 57 2.24 -6.35 0.50
CA ASP A 57 3.46 -6.79 -0.17
C ASP A 57 3.67 -8.31 -0.07
N GLY A 58 3.45 -8.89 1.11
CA GLY A 58 3.50 -10.33 1.32
C GLY A 58 2.53 -11.08 0.41
N HIS A 59 1.30 -10.58 0.26
CA HIS A 59 0.33 -11.14 -0.68
C HIS A 59 0.77 -10.97 -2.14
N CYS A 60 1.27 -9.80 -2.53
CA CYS A 60 1.78 -9.57 -3.88
C CYS A 60 2.91 -10.54 -4.24
N ARG A 61 3.86 -10.74 -3.32
CA ARG A 61 4.95 -11.71 -3.49
C ARG A 61 4.45 -13.15 -3.61
N LEU A 62 3.48 -13.52 -2.76
CA LEU A 62 2.88 -14.85 -2.77
C LEU A 62 2.16 -15.15 -4.09
N VAL A 63 1.27 -14.27 -4.57
CA VAL A 63 0.47 -14.52 -5.78
C VAL A 63 1.31 -14.46 -7.06
N ASN A 64 2.33 -13.60 -7.10
CA ASN A 64 3.22 -13.47 -8.25
C ASN A 64 4.40 -14.45 -8.22
N ASN A 65 4.48 -15.32 -7.20
CA ASN A 65 5.59 -16.26 -6.97
C ASN A 65 6.97 -15.58 -7.09
N THR A 66 7.10 -14.41 -6.48
CA THR A 66 8.31 -13.58 -6.53
C THR A 66 8.80 -13.23 -5.14
N ARG A 67 10.11 -13.02 -5.02
CA ARG A 67 10.73 -12.53 -3.77
C ARG A 67 10.89 -11.01 -3.76
N THR A 68 10.66 -10.36 -4.90
CA THR A 68 10.81 -8.92 -5.05
C THR A 68 9.65 -8.20 -4.38
N SER A 69 10.00 -7.31 -3.44
CA SER A 69 9.04 -6.41 -2.80
C SER A 69 8.53 -5.38 -3.82
N LEU A 70 7.22 -5.14 -3.82
CA LEU A 70 6.60 -3.97 -4.46
C LEU A 70 6.51 -2.78 -3.50
N TRP A 71 6.73 -3.02 -2.21
CA TRP A 71 6.78 -1.96 -1.20
C TRP A 71 8.15 -1.27 -1.17
N ASN A 72 8.12 0.04 -1.39
CA ASN A 72 9.28 0.92 -1.29
C ASN A 72 9.35 1.55 0.11
N THR A 73 10.14 0.94 0.99
CA THR A 73 10.55 1.55 2.26
C THR A 73 11.68 2.54 1.97
N LYS A 74 11.35 3.83 1.82
CA LYS A 74 12.38 4.88 1.83
C LYS A 74 12.91 5.11 3.24
#